data_AF-A0A4E0QTZ1-F1
#
_entry.id   AF-A0A4E0QTZ1-F1
#
_cell.length_a   1.000
_cell.length_b   1.000
_cell.length_c   1.000
_cell.angle_alpha   90.00
_cell.angle_beta   90.00
_cell.angle_gamma   90.00
#
_symmetry.space_group_name_H-M   'P 1'
#
loop_
_entity.id
_entity.type
_entity.pdbx_description
1 polymer ?
#
loop_
_entity_poly.entity_id
_entity_poly.type
_entity_poly.pdbx_seq_one_letter_code
_entity_poly.pdbx_strand_id
1 'polypeptide(L)'
;MTEPVLTANGDKVLNENGIFSLAELLEAVAKHYGKRIFVYFIGTLAPDGSQWCPDCRAADDIVKSALSELPPNGVFLTVQVGDRPTWKDQGNPFRHNKACAVSSIPTLTEFGSDCRLSDEDMKNRTLIVKLFKGE
;
A
#
# COMPACT_ATOMS: atom_id res chain seq x y z
N MET A 1 20.70 -1.23 -5.90
CA MET A 1 21.20 -1.16 -4.51
C MET A 1 20.06 -0.65 -3.65
N THR A 2 19.27 -1.54 -3.07
CA THR A 2 18.22 -1.17 -2.11
C THR A 2 18.86 -1.17 -0.73
N GLU A 3 18.98 0.00 -0.13
CA GLU A 3 19.41 0.11 1.26
C GLU A 3 18.26 -0.37 2.18
N PRO A 4 18.52 -1.28 3.14
CA PRO A 4 17.58 -1.54 4.22
C PRO A 4 17.60 -0.36 5.20
N VAL A 5 16.45 0.26 5.45
CA VAL A 5 16.33 1.29 6.50
C VAL A 5 15.94 0.61 7.81
N LEU A 6 16.98 0.38 8.63
CA LEU A 6 17.09 0.04 10.06
C LEU A 6 15.89 -0.62 10.78
N THR A 7 16.12 -1.86 11.24
CA THR A 7 15.37 -2.54 12.30
C THR A 7 16.13 -2.45 13.63
N ALA A 8 15.43 -2.14 14.73
CA ALA A 8 15.81 -2.57 16.08
C ALA A 8 14.63 -2.34 17.06
N ASN A 9 14.07 -3.44 17.59
CA ASN A 9 13.15 -3.52 18.74
C ASN A 9 11.72 -2.96 18.56
N GLY A 10 10.77 -3.87 18.29
CA GLY A 10 9.32 -3.61 18.45
C GLY A 10 8.62 -3.03 17.21
N ASP A 11 8.54 -3.85 16.15
CA ASP A 11 7.54 -3.79 15.06
C ASP A 11 7.16 -2.41 14.49
N LYS A 12 8.12 -1.73 13.87
CA LYS A 12 7.81 -0.75 12.81
C LYS A 12 8.66 -0.98 11.58
N VAL A 13 7.96 -1.13 10.46
CA VAL A 13 8.43 -1.07 9.06
C VAL A 13 9.14 -2.33 8.50
N LEU A 14 8.35 -3.17 7.83
CA LEU A 14 8.82 -3.89 6.64
C LEU A 14 8.15 -3.22 5.44
N ASN A 15 8.84 -2.29 4.79
CA ASN A 15 8.44 -1.88 3.45
C ASN A 15 8.98 -2.95 2.50
N GLU A 16 8.21 -4.02 2.29
CA GLU A 16 8.47 -4.94 1.18
C GLU A 16 8.12 -4.20 -0.12
N ASN A 17 9.07 -3.41 -0.61
CA ASN A 17 9.03 -2.90 -1.98
C ASN A 17 9.13 -4.12 -2.90
N GLY A 18 8.05 -4.48 -3.58
CA GLY A 18 8.10 -5.49 -4.63
C GLY A 18 7.03 -6.58 -4.57
N ILE A 19 5.84 -6.27 -4.04
CA ILE A 19 4.68 -7.13 -4.26
C ILE A 19 4.08 -6.76 -5.62
N PHE A 20 4.12 -7.69 -6.57
CA PHE A 20 3.63 -7.47 -7.94
C PHE A 20 2.44 -8.37 -8.28
N SER A 21 2.13 -9.33 -7.42
CA SER A 21 1.05 -10.29 -7.61
C SER A 21 0.21 -10.49 -6.35
N LEU A 22 -1.02 -10.98 -6.55
CA LEU A 22 -1.91 -11.31 -5.44
C LEU A 22 -1.33 -12.44 -4.56
N ALA A 23 -0.64 -13.41 -5.15
CA ALA A 23 -0.03 -14.51 -4.40
C ALA A 23 1.03 -14.00 -3.42
N GLU A 24 1.91 -13.10 -3.87
CA GLU A 24 2.91 -12.44 -3.03
C GLU A 24 2.25 -11.62 -1.91
N LEU A 25 1.16 -10.89 -2.22
CA LEU A 25 0.41 -10.15 -1.20
C LEU A 25 -0.14 -11.09 -0.12
N LEU A 26 -0.76 -12.20 -0.51
CA LEU A 26 -1.33 -13.17 0.43
C LEU A 26 -0.24 -13.85 1.27
N GLU A 27 0.92 -14.14 0.68
CA GLU A 27 2.07 -14.68 1.42
C GLU A 27 2.60 -13.66 2.44
N ALA A 28 2.77 -12.40 2.06
CA ALA A 28 3.19 -11.32 2.97
C ALA A 28 2.19 -11.13 4.11
N VAL A 29 0.89 -11.16 3.81
CA VAL A 29 -0.18 -11.11 4.81
C VAL A 29 -0.07 -12.29 5.78
N ALA A 30 0.11 -13.51 5.28
CA ALA A 30 0.23 -14.70 6.12
C ALA A 30 1.46 -14.64 7.04
N LYS A 31 2.61 -14.15 6.55
CA LYS A 31 3.83 -13.93 7.35
C LYS A 31 3.61 -12.93 8.50
N HIS A 32 2.62 -12.05 8.39
CA HIS A 32 2.30 -11.01 9.35
C HIS A 32 0.96 -11.24 10.07
N TYR A 33 0.50 -12.49 10.13
CA TYR A 33 -0.71 -12.85 10.87
C TYR A 33 -0.69 -12.32 12.32
N GLY A 34 -1.79 -11.72 12.75
CA GLY A 34 -1.93 -11.09 14.07
C GLY A 34 -1.46 -9.63 14.17
N LYS A 35 -0.92 -9.06 13.09
CA LYS A 35 -0.57 -7.63 12.99
C LYS A 35 -1.66 -6.85 12.24
N ARG A 36 -1.64 -5.52 12.37
CA ARG A 36 -2.46 -4.63 11.53
C ARG A 36 -1.73 -4.37 10.22
N ILE A 37 -2.29 -4.80 9.10
CA ILE A 37 -1.59 -4.77 7.80
C ILE A 37 -2.25 -3.70 6.93
N PHE A 38 -1.48 -2.70 6.56
CA PHE A 38 -1.91 -1.63 5.66
C PHE A 38 -1.31 -1.86 4.28
N VAL A 39 -2.13 -1.90 3.24
CA VAL A 39 -1.73 -2.22 1.88
C VAL A 39 -1.95 -0.99 1.00
N TYR A 40 -0.86 -0.51 0.42
CA TYR A 40 -0.82 0.65 -0.46
C TYR A 40 -0.64 0.20 -1.91
N PHE A 41 -1.70 0.38 -2.70
CA PHE A 41 -1.74 0.00 -4.11
C PHE A 41 -1.34 1.19 -4.98
N ILE A 42 -0.28 1.01 -5.77
CA ILE A 42 0.23 2.01 -6.71
C ILE A 42 0.50 1.38 -8.08
N GLY A 43 0.70 2.23 -9.09
CA GLY A 43 1.18 1.79 -10.40
C GLY A 43 2.61 1.28 -10.29
N THR A 44 3.01 0.38 -11.19
CA THR A 44 4.41 -0.07 -11.25
C THR A 44 5.36 1.09 -11.48
N LEU A 45 6.44 1.12 -10.71
CA LEU A 45 7.51 2.10 -10.86
C LEU A 45 8.36 1.73 -12.08
N ALA A 46 8.74 2.72 -12.86
CA ALA A 46 9.74 2.57 -13.91
C ALA A 46 11.13 2.28 -13.28
N PRO A 47 12.12 1.80 -14.07
CA PRO A 47 13.45 1.46 -13.54
C PRO A 47 14.19 2.63 -12.87
N ASP A 48 13.86 3.87 -13.22
CA ASP A 48 14.35 5.10 -12.63
C ASP A 48 13.60 5.51 -11.35
N GLY A 49 12.63 4.71 -10.90
CA GLY A 49 11.75 5.00 -9.77
C GLY A 49 10.57 5.90 -10.11
N SER A 50 10.42 6.32 -11.38
CA SER A 50 9.32 7.20 -11.78
C SER A 50 7.99 6.46 -11.79
N GLN A 51 6.96 7.10 -11.26
CA GLN A 51 5.59 6.59 -11.26
C GLN A 51 4.82 7.13 -12.47
N TRP A 52 4.17 6.25 -13.24
CA TRP A 52 3.38 6.63 -14.42
C TRP A 52 2.03 7.24 -14.07
N CYS A 53 1.49 6.91 -12.89
CA CYS A 53 0.21 7.42 -12.42
C CYS A 53 0.40 8.79 -11.72
N PRO A 54 -0.23 9.88 -12.22
CA PRO A 54 -0.07 11.21 -11.63
C PRO A 54 -0.60 11.29 -10.19
N ASP A 55 -1.72 10.64 -9.88
CA ASP A 55 -2.28 10.64 -8.52
C ASP A 55 -1.38 9.87 -7.55
N CYS A 56 -0.77 8.76 -7.99
CA CYS A 56 0.20 8.02 -7.17
C CYS A 56 1.45 8.87 -6.87
N ARG A 57 1.90 9.70 -7.81
CA ARG A 57 3.00 10.66 -7.56
C ARG A 57 2.60 11.70 -6.52
N ALA A 58 1.40 12.26 -6.62
CA ALA A 58 0.93 13.28 -5.70
C ALA A 58 0.71 12.75 -4.27
N ALA A 59 0.30 11.48 -4.13
CA ALA A 59 0.08 10.86 -2.83
C ALA A 59 1.37 10.38 -2.14
N ASP A 60 2.46 10.17 -2.87
CA ASP A 60 3.68 9.53 -2.37
C ASP A 60 4.29 10.26 -1.17
N ASP A 61 4.48 11.59 -1.27
CA ASP A 61 5.01 12.40 -0.17
C ASP A 61 4.06 12.44 1.03
N ILE A 62 2.74 12.47 0.78
CA ILE A 62 1.71 12.50 1.83
C ILE A 62 1.74 11.20 2.62
N VAL A 63 1.77 10.05 1.93
CA VAL A 63 1.89 8.72 2.53
C VAL A 63 3.17 8.60 3.33
N LYS A 64 4.32 8.93 2.72
CA LYS A 64 5.63 8.89 3.38
C LYS A 64 5.65 9.71 4.67
N SER A 65 5.05 10.91 4.65
CA SER A 65 4.94 11.75 5.84
C SER A 65 4.01 11.19 6.93
N ALA A 66 3.08 10.31 6.57
CA ALA A 66 2.14 9.67 7.50
C ALA A 66 2.69 8.37 8.09
N LEU A 67 3.68 7.72 7.47
CA LEU A 67 4.21 6.42 7.93
C LEU A 67 4.74 6.44 9.38
N SER A 68 5.19 7.59 9.88
CA SER A 68 5.60 7.72 11.28
C SER A 68 4.47 7.45 12.28
N GLU A 69 3.22 7.67 11.85
CA GLU A 69 2.00 7.49 12.65
C GLU A 69 1.46 6.05 12.64
N LEU A 70 2.13 5.11 11.95
CA LEU A 70 1.76 3.69 11.99
C LEU A 70 1.70 3.18 13.44
N PRO A 71 0.75 2.28 13.76
CA PRO A 71 0.68 1.71 15.10
C PRO A 71 1.90 0.80 15.37
N PRO A 72 2.26 0.53 16.64
CA PRO A 72 3.39 -0.34 17.00
C PRO A 72 3.26 -1.80 16.54
N ASN A 73 2.07 -2.24 16.13
CA ASN A 73 1.84 -3.55 15.51
C ASN A 73 1.46 -3.42 14.03
N GLY A 74 1.80 -2.29 13.41
CA GLY A 74 1.47 -1.96 12.03
C GLY A 74 2.51 -2.48 11.04
N VAL A 75 2.05 -3.10 9.96
CA VAL A 75 2.84 -3.48 8.79
C VAL A 75 2.35 -2.67 7.60
N PHE A 76 3.25 -2.13 6.80
CA PHE A 76 2.91 -1.34 5.62
C PHE A 76 3.48 -2.01 4.37
N LEU A 77 2.61 -2.49 3.49
CA LEU A 77 2.96 -3.21 2.27
C LEU A 77 2.68 -2.33 1.05
N THR A 78 3.64 -2.25 0.13
CA THR A 78 3.46 -1.54 -1.14
C THR A 78 3.25 -2.55 -2.26
N VAL A 79 2.09 -2.46 -2.93
CA VAL A 79 1.71 -3.32 -4.05
C VAL A 79 1.73 -2.54 -5.35
N GLN A 80 2.45 -3.06 -6.32
CA GLN A 80 2.52 -2.52 -7.67
C GLN A 80 1.56 -3.28 -8.57
N VAL A 81 0.46 -2.62 -8.97
CA VAL A 81 -0.66 -3.25 -9.68
C VAL A 81 -0.41 -3.53 -11.17
N GLY A 82 0.79 -3.18 -11.66
CA GLY A 82 1.18 -3.22 -13.06
C GLY A 82 1.36 -1.83 -13.69
N ASP A 83 1.78 -1.85 -14.94
CA ASP A 83 1.77 -0.68 -15.83
C ASP A 83 0.32 -0.22 -16.14
N ARG A 84 0.19 0.91 -16.84
CA ARG A 84 -1.10 1.53 -17.13
C ARG A 84 -2.07 0.61 -17.88
N PRO A 85 -1.70 -0.08 -18.99
CA PRO A 85 -2.61 -1.06 -19.61
C PRO A 85 -2.97 -2.22 -18.70
N THR A 86 -2.01 -2.79 -17.95
CA THR A 86 -2.28 -3.86 -16.98
C THR A 86 -3.27 -3.45 -15.89
N TRP A 87 -3.21 -2.20 -15.41
CA TRP A 87 -4.19 -1.67 -14.44
C TRP A 87 -5.57 -1.42 -15.04
N LYS A 88 -5.63 -0.94 -16.29
CA LYS A 88 -6.89 -0.66 -16.98
C LYS A 88 -7.68 -1.91 -17.34
N ASP A 89 -6.99 -3.04 -17.49
CA ASP A 89 -7.63 -4.32 -17.70
C ASP A 89 -8.59 -4.63 -16.54
N GLN A 90 -9.84 -4.93 -16.88
CA GLN A 90 -10.84 -5.24 -15.87
C GLN A 90 -10.56 -6.58 -15.20
N GLY A 91 -9.81 -7.49 -15.83
CA GLY A 91 -9.38 -8.77 -15.26
C GLY A 91 -8.22 -8.66 -14.28
N ASN A 92 -7.71 -7.45 -13.99
CA ASN A 92 -6.64 -7.27 -13.01
C ASN A 92 -7.01 -7.89 -11.65
N PRO A 93 -6.18 -8.80 -11.09
CA PRO A 93 -6.55 -9.59 -9.92
C PRO A 93 -6.79 -8.75 -8.66
N PHE A 94 -6.17 -7.57 -8.55
CA PHE A 94 -6.35 -6.68 -7.41
C PHE A 94 -7.72 -5.99 -7.39
N ARG A 95 -8.39 -5.89 -8.55
CA ARG A 95 -9.77 -5.36 -8.66
C ARG A 95 -10.82 -6.33 -8.10
N HIS A 96 -10.59 -7.64 -8.30
CA HIS A 96 -11.59 -8.69 -8.00
C HIS A 96 -11.41 -9.33 -6.63
N ASN A 97 -10.22 -9.26 -6.05
CA ASN A 97 -9.99 -9.86 -4.74
C ASN A 97 -10.81 -9.13 -3.67
N LYS A 98 -11.74 -9.81 -2.99
CA LYS A 98 -12.62 -9.18 -1.99
C LYS A 98 -11.87 -8.52 -0.81
N ALA A 99 -10.69 -9.00 -0.46
CA ALA A 99 -9.88 -8.43 0.62
C ALA A 99 -9.12 -7.16 0.20
N CYS A 100 -9.04 -6.87 -1.11
CA CYS A 100 -8.40 -5.67 -1.66
C CYS A 100 -9.43 -4.72 -2.30
N ALA A 101 -10.29 -5.27 -3.17
CA ALA A 101 -11.39 -4.64 -3.90
C ALA A 101 -11.03 -3.25 -4.43
N VAL A 102 -9.87 -3.14 -5.08
CA VAL A 102 -9.26 -1.88 -5.49
C VAL A 102 -9.96 -1.36 -6.74
N SER A 103 -10.63 -0.22 -6.65
CA SER A 103 -11.33 0.41 -7.77
C SER A 103 -10.46 1.43 -8.52
N SER A 104 -9.58 2.12 -7.80
CA SER A 104 -8.68 3.17 -8.30
C SER A 104 -7.29 3.06 -7.67
N ILE A 105 -6.30 3.72 -8.26
CA ILE A 105 -4.98 3.90 -7.64
C ILE A 105 -4.66 5.40 -7.60
N PRO A 106 -3.97 5.89 -6.55
CA PRO A 106 -3.53 5.14 -5.38
C PRO A 106 -4.71 4.71 -4.49
N THR A 107 -4.56 3.61 -3.76
CA THR A 107 -5.51 3.19 -2.71
C THR A 107 -4.75 2.70 -1.51
N LEU A 108 -5.19 3.06 -0.31
CA LEU A 108 -4.67 2.53 0.96
C LEU A 108 -5.78 1.84 1.72
N THR A 109 -5.55 0.63 2.21
CA THR A 109 -6.55 -0.12 2.99
C THR A 109 -5.91 -0.88 4.13
N GLU A 110 -6.66 -1.13 5.19
CA GLU A 110 -6.30 -2.13 6.19
C GLU A 110 -6.81 -3.50 5.72
N PHE A 111 -5.89 -4.44 5.50
CA PHE A 111 -6.21 -5.75 4.92
C PHE A 111 -7.20 -6.53 5.79
N GLY A 112 -8.29 -7.01 5.19
CA GLY A 112 -9.36 -7.73 5.89
C GLY A 112 -10.35 -6.82 6.63
N SER A 113 -10.24 -5.50 6.47
CA SER A 113 -11.21 -4.50 6.96
C SER A 113 -11.98 -3.86 5.80
N ASP A 114 -13.12 -3.23 6.10
CA ASP A 114 -13.84 -2.38 5.16
C ASP A 114 -13.22 -0.98 5.01
N CYS A 115 -12.28 -0.61 5.90
CA CYS A 115 -11.61 0.67 5.89
C CYS A 115 -10.62 0.80 4.72
N ARG A 116 -10.93 1.73 3.80
CA ARG A 116 -10.10 2.06 2.64
C ARG A 116 -10.15 3.55 2.34
N LEU A 117 -9.07 4.05 1.74
CA LEU A 117 -8.93 5.41 1.25
C LEU A 117 -8.70 5.34 -0.26
N SER A 118 -9.57 6.02 -1.01
CA SER A 118 -9.50 6.16 -2.46
C SER A 118 -8.41 7.17 -2.87
N ASP A 119 -8.17 7.30 -4.17
CA ASP A 119 -7.21 8.28 -4.73
C ASP A 119 -7.51 9.73 -4.31
N GLU A 120 -8.78 10.07 -4.06
CA GLU A 120 -9.17 11.38 -3.55
C GLU A 120 -8.83 11.53 -2.07
N ASP A 121 -9.14 10.52 -1.25
CA ASP A 121 -8.84 10.50 0.19
C ASP A 121 -7.33 10.55 0.46
N MET A 122 -6.54 9.92 -0.41
CA MET A 122 -5.07 9.87 -0.33
C MET A 122 -4.41 11.27 -0.42
N LYS A 123 -5.15 12.30 -0.86
CA LYS A 123 -4.70 13.70 -0.85
C LYS A 123 -4.76 14.34 0.54
N ASN A 124 -5.36 13.65 1.52
CA ASN A 124 -5.54 14.16 2.87
C ASN A 124 -4.77 13.29 3.89
N ARG A 125 -3.63 13.82 4.36
CA ARG A 125 -2.79 13.17 5.38
C ARG A 125 -3.59 12.77 6.63
N THR A 126 -4.57 13.59 7.04
CA THR A 126 -5.38 13.32 8.24
C THR A 126 -6.19 12.04 8.09
N LEU A 127 -6.73 11.75 6.91
CA LEU A 127 -7.48 10.51 6.66
C LEU A 127 -6.57 9.29 6.74
N ILE A 128 -5.35 9.38 6.20
CA ILE A 128 -4.34 8.32 6.28
C ILE A 128 -3.99 8.03 7.74
N VAL A 129 -3.77 9.07 8.54
CA VAL A 129 -3.45 8.92 9.97
C VAL A 129 -4.62 8.35 10.76
N LYS A 130 -5.86 8.77 10.47
CA LYS A 130 -7.06 8.18 11.07
C LYS A 130 -7.18 6.68 10.77
N LEU A 131 -6.93 6.27 9.52
CA LEU A 131 -6.88 4.86 9.15
C LEU A 131 -5.83 4.10 9.99
N PHE A 132 -4.61 4.64 10.11
CA PHE A 132 -3.56 4.02 10.93
C PHE A 132 -3.93 3.91 12.41
N LYS A 133 -4.69 4.88 12.94
CA LYS A 133 -5.13 4.89 14.34
C LYS A 133 -6.43 4.11 14.59
N GLY A 134 -7.15 3.74 13.53
CA GLY A 134 -8.45 3.08 13.65
C GLY A 134 -9.57 4.03 14.08
N GLU A 135 -9.51 5.29 13.62
CA GLU A 135 -10.43 6.39 13.94
C GLU A 135 -11.38 6.75 12.80
#